data_AF-A0A5K0V7L5-F1
#
_entry.id   AF-A0A5K0V7L5-F1
#
_cell.length_a   1.000
_cell.length_b   1.000
_cell.length_c   1.000
_cell.angle_alpha   90.00
_cell.angle_beta   90.00
_cell.angle_gamma   90.00
#
_symmetry.space_group_name_H-M   'P 1'
#
loop_
_entity.id
_entity.type
_entity.pdbx_description
1 polymer ?
#
loop_
_entity_poly.entity_id
_entity_poly.type
_entity_poly.pdbx_seq_one_letter_code
_entity_poly.pdbx_strand_id
1 'polypeptide(L)'
;VISDSAVRNIFQSLKNLQVFELCCCLGDLTSDSFKIILPNLRRLKLQRVTPWMTDMDLILLTQSCRNLSELSLSGCKLLSLGGP
;
A
#
# COMPACT_ATOMS: atom_id res chain seq x y z
N VAL A 1 -14.42 0.80 8.42
CA VAL A 1 -13.98 1.40 7.14
C VAL A 1 -12.78 2.29 7.44
N ILE A 2 -11.62 2.04 6.82
CA ILE A 2 -10.46 2.94 6.87
C ILE A 2 -10.44 3.77 5.57
N SER A 3 -10.19 5.06 5.67
CA SER A 3 -10.18 5.99 4.53
C SER A 3 -8.75 6.31 4.09
N ASP A 4 -8.59 6.83 2.86
CA ASP A 4 -7.29 7.31 2.38
C ASP A 4 -6.70 8.40 3.27
N SER A 5 -7.54 9.29 3.81
CA SER A 5 -7.12 10.34 4.73
C SER A 5 -6.55 9.77 6.03
N ALA A 6 -7.14 8.72 6.58
CA ALA A 6 -6.64 8.08 7.79
C ALA A 6 -5.26 7.45 7.55
N VAL A 7 -5.09 6.72 6.44
CA VAL A 7 -3.81 6.10 6.07
C VAL A 7 -2.73 7.17 5.86
N ARG A 8 -3.04 8.23 5.12
CA ARG A 8 -2.11 9.36 4.91
C ARG A 8 -1.73 10.04 6.21
N ASN A 9 -2.68 10.27 7.12
CA ASN A 9 -2.40 10.88 8.43
C ASN A 9 -1.49 10.01 9.28
N ILE A 10 -1.66 8.68 9.26
CA ILE A 10 -0.77 7.73 9.93
C ILE A 10 0.65 7.86 9.38
N PHE A 11 0.81 7.82 8.05
CA PHE A 11 2.10 7.96 7.37
C PHE A 11 2.77 9.31 7.63
N GLN A 12 1.98 10.38 7.70
CA GLN A 12 2.49 11.71 8.01
C GLN A 12 2.89 11.85 9.48
N SER A 13 2.19 11.20 10.41
CA SER A 13 2.48 11.31 11.85
C SER A 13 3.63 10.39 12.27
N LEU A 14 3.69 9.18 11.70
CA LEU A 14 4.64 8.14 12.08
C LEU A 14 5.87 8.13 11.16
N LYS A 15 6.73 9.16 11.28
CA LYS A 15 7.91 9.34 10.42
C LYS A 15 8.93 8.18 10.46
N ASN A 16 8.93 7.41 11.55
CA ASN A 16 9.83 6.28 11.75
C ASN A 16 9.15 4.92 11.54
N LEU A 17 7.95 4.90 10.94
CA LEU A 17 7.21 3.66 10.70
C LEU A 17 8.00 2.73 9.77
N GLN A 18 8.33 1.55 10.26
CA GLN A 18 9.05 0.53 9.49
C GLN A 18 8.15 -0.58 8.96
N VAL A 19 7.03 -0.83 9.62
CA VAL A 19 6.11 -1.93 9.31
C VAL A 19 4.69 -1.38 9.26
N PHE A 20 3.99 -1.67 8.18
CA PHE A 20 2.58 -1.33 8.03
C PHE A 20 1.81 -2.52 7.47
N GLU A 21 0.78 -2.96 8.20
CA GLU A 21 -0.04 -4.09 7.81
C GLU A 21 -1.53 -3.73 7.88
N LEU A 22 -2.27 -4.04 6.82
CA LEU A 22 -3.72 -3.94 6.78
C LEU A 22 -4.32 -5.26 6.31
N CYS A 23 -5.29 -5.77 7.07
CA CYS A 23 -5.98 -7.02 6.76
C CYS A 23 -7.49 -6.82 6.86
N CYS A 24 -8.22 -7.27 5.82
CA CYS A 24 -9.68 -7.24 5.75
C CYS A 24 -10.31 -5.89 6.11
N CYS A 25 -9.59 -4.78 5.88
CA CYS A 25 -10.12 -3.44 6.03
C CYS A 25 -11.04 -3.15 4.84
N LEU A 26 -12.31 -3.50 4.99
CA LEU A 26 -13.36 -3.20 4.02
C LEU A 26 -13.60 -1.68 4.01
N GLY A 27 -13.21 -1.02 2.92
CA GLY A 27 -13.35 0.41 2.72
C GLY A 27 -12.84 0.86 1.36
N ASP A 28 -13.23 2.06 0.95
CA ASP A 28 -12.87 2.69 -0.33
C ASP A 28 -11.45 3.28 -0.28
N LEU A 29 -10.48 2.47 0.15
CA LEU A 29 -9.08 2.82 -0.08
C LEU A 29 -8.87 2.92 -1.59
N THR A 30 -8.03 3.84 -2.02
CA THR A 30 -7.61 4.00 -3.41
C THR A 30 -6.07 4.10 -3.47
N SER A 31 -5.50 4.18 -4.67
CA SER A 31 -4.05 4.35 -4.82
C SER A 31 -3.55 5.65 -4.20
N ASP A 32 -4.43 6.63 -3.97
CA ASP A 32 -4.08 7.89 -3.34
C ASP A 32 -3.64 7.74 -1.88
N SER A 33 -3.99 6.64 -1.20
CA SER A 33 -3.48 6.29 0.12
C SER A 33 -1.94 6.20 0.17
N PHE A 34 -1.33 5.77 -0.94
CA PHE A 34 0.08 5.40 -1.00
C PHE A 34 0.94 6.39 -1.80
N LYS A 35 0.35 7.51 -2.26
CA LYS A 35 1.06 8.62 -2.92
C LYS A 35 1.81 9.52 -1.92
N ILE A 36 2.47 8.92 -0.93
CA ILE A 36 3.31 9.60 0.06
C ILE A 36 4.65 8.87 0.15
N ILE A 37 5.73 9.64 0.23
CA ILE A 37 7.07 9.08 0.43
C ILE A 37 7.20 8.52 1.84
N LEU A 38 7.53 7.24 1.92
CA LEU A 38 7.71 6.49 3.17
C LEU A 38 9.14 5.98 3.27
N PRO A 39 10.11 6.85 3.61
CA PRO A 39 11.53 6.53 3.49
C PRO A 39 11.97 5.46 4.50
N ASN A 40 11.28 5.30 5.62
CA ASN A 40 11.66 4.33 6.65
C ASN A 40 10.87 3.01 6.57
N LEU A 41 9.87 2.93 5.69
CA LEU A 41 9.05 1.73 5.58
C LEU A 41 9.85 0.61 4.94
N ARG A 42 9.96 -0.50 5.67
CA ARG A 42 10.68 -1.71 5.27
C ARG A 42 9.74 -2.85 4.91
N ARG A 43 8.58 -2.91 5.57
CA ARG A 43 7.60 -3.99 5.38
C ARG A 43 6.21 -3.45 5.16
N LEU A 44 5.58 -3.86 4.06
CA LEU A 44 4.21 -3.51 3.72
C LEU A 44 3.41 -4.79 3.45
N LYS A 45 2.32 -4.98 4.19
CA LYS A 45 1.40 -6.10 3.99
C LYS A 45 -0.02 -5.61 3.78
N LEU A 46 -0.59 -5.95 2.63
CA LEU A 46 -1.94 -5.59 2.24
C LEU A 46 -2.71 -6.88 1.91
N GLN A 47 -3.64 -7.26 2.78
CA GLN A 47 -4.45 -8.47 2.62
C GLN A 47 -5.93 -8.13 2.49
N ARG A 48 -6.48 -8.39 1.30
CA ARG A 48 -7.90 -8.18 0.95
C ARG A 48 -8.37 -6.73 1.16
N VAL A 49 -7.48 -5.77 0.95
CA VAL A 49 -7.72 -4.32 1.11
C VAL A 49 -7.54 -3.52 -0.19
N THR A 50 -7.07 -4.18 -1.25
CA THR A 50 -6.69 -3.56 -2.52
C THR A 50 -7.29 -4.28 -3.73
N PRO A 51 -8.62 -4.50 -3.79
CA PRO A 51 -9.24 -5.09 -4.97
C PRO A 51 -9.09 -4.22 -6.22
N TRP A 52 -8.88 -2.91 -6.06
CA TRP A 52 -8.68 -1.91 -7.11
C TRP A 52 -7.24 -1.80 -7.61
N MET A 53 -6.25 -2.41 -6.93
CA MET A 53 -4.83 -2.17 -7.21
C MET A 53 -4.40 -2.83 -8.52
N THR A 54 -3.93 -2.01 -9.45
CA THR A 54 -3.37 -2.41 -10.75
C THR A 54 -1.83 -2.49 -10.70
N ASP A 55 -1.22 -3.03 -11.75
CA ASP A 55 0.26 -3.07 -11.87
C ASP A 55 0.88 -1.66 -11.88
N MET A 56 0.17 -0.67 -12.44
CA MET A 56 0.61 0.73 -12.43
C MET A 56 0.58 1.31 -11.01
N ASP A 57 -0.46 1.02 -10.22
CA ASP A 57 -0.52 1.44 -8.82
C ASP A 57 0.59 0.80 -8.00
N LEU A 58 0.95 -0.45 -8.30
CA LEU A 58 2.06 -1.15 -7.67
C LEU A 58 3.41 -0.50 -7.98
N ILE A 59 3.65 -0.09 -9.23
CA ILE A 59 4.85 0.67 -9.62
C ILE A 59 4.93 1.97 -8.83
N LEU A 60 3.85 2.75 -8.76
CA LEU A 60 3.81 4.00 -8.00
C LEU A 60 4.07 3.79 -6.50
N LEU A 61 3.52 2.71 -5.94
CA LEU A 61 3.73 2.34 -4.55
C LEU A 61 5.20 2.02 -4.26
N THR A 62 5.84 1.22 -5.12
CA THR A 62 7.26 0.85 -4.95
C THR A 62 8.20 2.05 -5.10
N GLN A 63 7.89 3.01 -5.97
CA GLN A 63 8.64 4.26 -6.09
C GLN A 63 8.55 5.14 -4.83
N SER A 64 7.41 5.07 -4.12
CA SER A 64 7.16 5.85 -2.91
C SER A 64 7.82 5.26 -1.65
N CYS A 65 8.08 3.94 -1.65
CA CYS A 65 8.66 3.21 -0.52
C CYS A 65 10.08 2.71 -0.86
N ARG A 66 11.06 3.62 -0.96
CA ARG A 66 12.41 3.30 -1.49
C ARG A 66 13.22 2.28 -0.66
N ASN A 67 12.92 2.13 0.62
CA ASN A 67 13.62 1.19 1.51
C ASN A 67 12.80 -0.09 1.82
N LEU A 68 11.74 -0.33 1.03
CA LEU A 68 10.88 -1.49 1.19
C LEU A 68 11.67 -2.77 0.85
N SER A 69 11.80 -3.66 1.83
CA SER A 69 12.47 -4.96 1.69
C SER A 69 11.48 -6.12 1.63
N GLU A 70 10.27 -5.95 2.17
CA GLU A 70 9.23 -6.96 2.15
C GLU A 70 7.91 -6.35 1.69
N LEU A 71 7.32 -6.94 0.64
CA LEU A 71 6.00 -6.60 0.14
C LEU A 71 5.15 -7.86 0.07
N SER A 72 4.03 -7.86 0.79
CA SER A 72 3.06 -8.95 0.79
C SER A 72 1.70 -8.44 0.34
N LEU A 73 1.24 -8.95 -0.79
CA LEU A 73 -0.04 -8.62 -1.40
C LEU A 73 -0.89 -9.89 -1.47
N SER A 74 -2.10 -9.85 -0.92
CA SER A 74 -3.01 -10.98 -0.92
C SER A 74 -4.43 -10.52 -1.24
N GLY A 75 -5.10 -11.22 -2.15
CA GLY A 75 -6.45 -10.86 -2.57
C GLY A 75 -6.54 -9.62 -3.47
N CYS A 76 -5.45 -9.23 -4.13
CA CYS A 76 -5.46 -8.23 -5.20
C CYS A 76 -5.98 -8.88 -6.49
N LYS A 77 -7.21 -8.51 -6.89
CA LYS A 77 -7.91 -9.17 -8.01
C LYS A 77 -7.52 -8.61 -9.40
N LEU A 78 -7.01 -7.38 -9.43
CA LEU A 78 -6.65 -6.66 -10.66
C LEU A 78 -5.15 -6.66 -10.95
N LEU A 79 -4.33 -7.19 -10.03
CA LEU A 79 -2.93 -7.49 -10.34
C LEU A 79 -2.91 -8.64 -11.35
N SER A 80 -2.39 -8.34 -12.54
CA SER A 80 -2.57 -9.16 -13.71
C SER A 80 -1.44 -10.18 -13.87
N LEU A 81 -1.84 -11.38 -14.30
CA LEU A 81 -1.05 -12.42 -14.96
C LEU A 81 -0.56 -11.93 -16.35
N GLY A 82 0.09 -10.76 -16.41
CA GLY A 82 0.47 -10.11 -17.67
C GLY A 82 1.97 -9.87 -17.76
N GLY A 83 2.66 -10.77 -18.44
CA GLY A 83 3.95 -10.46 -19.02
C GLY A 83 4.49 -11.61 -19.85
N PRO A 84 5.18 -11.31 -20.97
CA PRO A 84 4.66 -10.57 -22.13
C PRO A 84 3.46 -11.25 -22.81
#